data_AF-A0A850AJG1-F1
#
_entry.id   AF-A0A850AJG1-F1
#
_cell.length_a   1.000
_cell.length_b   1.000
_cell.length_c   1.000
_cell.angle_alpha   90.00
_cell.angle_beta   90.00
_cell.angle_gamma   90.00
#
_symmetry.space_group_name_H-M   'P 1'
#
loop_
_entity.id
_entity.type
_entity.pdbx_description
1 polymer ?
#
loop_
_entity_poly.entity_id
_entity_poly.type
_entity_poly.pdbx_seq_one_letter_code
_entity_poly.pdbx_strand_id
1 'polypeptide(L)'
;MNRPKFTEETILSVAKTTLANARSHLTALGEFGVTEAMLNEFEVNIQTAEALPDEVSNRIDLKSLTQEKADSLDVCYQWGRKLRTRLQLAFGNNSPQAKSFPSKQFNAAINSESKMMPVMEILINLATQYQTELAAQGQTPEILAQGSQLLESLREADQAQELKKDEKRSATQERYQKFQIIYDTTNRINKIGRLVFENDPINLPLFESKWPVSTVTPPPENPE
;
A
#
# COMPACT_ATOMS: atom_id res chain seq x y z
N MET A 1 -11.09 13.39 3.15
CA MET A 1 -10.00 14.40 3.06
C MET A 1 -9.83 14.76 1.59
N ASN A 2 -9.76 16.05 1.27
CA ASN A 2 -9.54 16.49 -0.10
C ASN A 2 -8.06 16.32 -0.47
N ARG A 3 -7.80 15.80 -1.67
CA ARG A 3 -6.44 15.68 -2.22
C ARG A 3 -5.83 17.09 -2.37
N PRO A 4 -4.50 17.27 -2.15
CA PRO A 4 -3.85 18.56 -2.38
C PRO A 4 -4.10 19.05 -3.82
N LYS A 5 -4.33 20.35 -3.98
CA LYS A 5 -4.63 21.00 -5.27
C LYS A 5 -3.45 20.95 -6.25
N PHE A 6 -2.24 20.74 -5.74
CA PHE A 6 -0.99 20.75 -6.50
C PHE A 6 -0.21 19.45 -6.28
N THR A 7 0.71 19.14 -7.20
CA THR A 7 1.60 17.99 -7.02
C THR A 7 2.52 18.23 -5.82
N GLU A 8 2.95 17.13 -5.20
CA GLU A 8 3.84 17.15 -4.04
C GLU A 8 5.15 17.87 -4.34
N GLU A 9 5.74 17.61 -5.51
CA GLU A 9 6.94 18.29 -6.00
C GLU A 9 6.74 19.81 -6.09
N THR A 10 5.59 20.25 -6.60
CA THR A 10 5.24 21.68 -6.65
C THR A 10 5.13 22.25 -5.23
N ILE A 11 4.47 21.54 -4.32
CA ILE A 11 4.32 21.97 -2.92
C ILE A 11 5.68 22.15 -2.25
N LEU A 12 6.57 21.17 -2.38
CA LEU A 12 7.91 21.23 -1.79
C LEU A 12 8.76 22.35 -2.38
N SER A 13 8.73 22.52 -3.71
CA SER A 13 9.49 23.57 -4.40
C SER A 13 9.08 24.98 -3.95
N VAL A 14 7.76 25.24 -3.90
CA VAL A 14 7.23 26.53 -3.43
C VAL A 14 7.50 26.73 -1.93
N ALA A 15 7.35 25.68 -1.12
CA ALA A 15 7.61 25.73 0.31
C ALA A 15 9.07 26.06 0.64
N LYS A 16 10.03 25.42 -0.03
CA LYS A 16 11.47 25.68 0.13
C LYS A 16 11.84 27.11 -0.26
N THR A 17 11.30 27.59 -1.38
CA THR A 17 11.49 28.99 -1.82
C THR A 17 10.92 29.96 -0.79
N THR A 18 9.72 29.69 -0.29
CA THR A 18 9.05 30.53 0.73
C THR A 18 9.82 30.54 2.05
N LEU A 19 10.34 29.39 2.48
CA LEU A 19 11.19 29.27 3.69
C LEU A 19 12.47 30.09 3.54
N ALA A 20 13.15 30.00 2.40
CA ALA A 20 14.38 30.76 2.14
C ALA A 20 14.11 32.27 2.20
N ASN A 21 13.07 32.75 1.51
CA ASN A 21 12.67 34.16 1.54
C ASN A 21 12.29 34.60 2.97
N ALA A 22 11.53 33.79 3.69
CA ALA A 22 11.13 34.12 5.06
C ALA A 22 12.32 34.24 6.02
N ARG A 23 13.33 33.39 5.88
CA ARG A 23 14.57 33.47 6.67
C ARG A 23 15.36 34.73 6.35
N SER A 24 15.49 35.09 5.08
CA SER A 24 16.18 36.33 4.65
C SER A 24 15.50 37.60 5.15
N HIS A 25 14.21 37.54 5.47
CA HIS A 25 13.40 38.68 5.91
C HIS A 25 12.78 38.50 7.31
N LEU A 26 13.38 37.66 8.16
CA LEU A 26 12.80 37.26 9.45
C LEU A 26 12.47 38.45 10.34
N THR A 27 13.35 39.46 10.42
CA THR A 27 13.12 40.65 11.25
C THR A 27 11.84 41.39 10.87
N ALA A 28 11.58 41.59 9.57
CA ALA A 28 10.41 42.30 9.09
C ALA A 28 9.13 41.47 9.24
N LEU A 29 9.21 40.16 9.00
CA LEU A 29 8.07 39.25 9.19
C LEU A 29 7.73 39.01 10.67
N GLY A 30 8.69 39.23 11.56
CA GLY A 30 8.55 39.09 13.02
C GLY A 30 7.45 39.98 13.61
N GLU A 31 7.20 41.14 13.01
CA GLU A 31 6.11 42.06 13.42
C GLU A 31 4.73 41.40 13.36
N PHE A 32 4.56 40.40 12.50
CA PHE A 32 3.31 39.64 12.31
C PHE A 32 3.40 38.22 12.89
N GLY A 33 4.37 37.97 13.77
CA GLY A 33 4.49 36.71 14.52
C GLY A 33 5.13 35.57 13.74
N VAL A 34 5.85 35.83 12.65
CA VAL A 34 6.74 34.83 12.03
C VAL A 34 8.01 34.77 12.87
N THR A 35 8.25 33.64 13.52
CA THR A 35 9.40 33.44 14.40
C THR A 35 10.39 32.44 13.82
N GLU A 36 11.64 32.48 14.29
CA GLU A 36 12.65 31.48 13.93
C GLU A 36 12.19 30.06 14.28
N ALA A 37 11.55 29.89 15.44
CA ALA A 37 10.97 28.61 15.86
C ALA A 37 9.92 28.09 14.85
N MET A 38 9.03 28.96 14.36
CA MET A 38 8.05 28.59 13.33
C MET A 38 8.72 28.17 12.03
N LEU A 39 9.77 28.89 11.59
CA LEU A 39 10.49 28.54 10.36
C LEU A 39 11.28 27.24 10.49
N ASN A 40 11.82 26.94 11.68
CA ASN A 40 12.49 25.66 11.95
C ASN A 40 11.48 24.50 11.97
N GLU A 41 10.31 24.68 12.57
CA GLU A 41 9.23 23.69 12.50
C GLU A 41 8.77 23.47 11.04
N PHE A 42 8.67 24.55 10.26
CA PHE A 42 8.31 24.46 8.85
C PHE A 42 9.38 23.69 8.03
N GLU A 43 10.66 23.91 8.29
CA GLU A 43 11.76 23.14 7.68
C GLU A 43 11.70 21.65 8.06
N VAL A 44 11.49 21.33 9.34
CA VAL A 44 11.30 19.94 9.80
C VAL A 44 10.10 19.28 9.11
N ASN A 45 9.01 20.03 8.91
CA ASN A 45 7.84 19.53 8.21
C ASN A 45 8.16 19.19 6.74
N ILE A 46 8.92 20.04 6.04
CA ILE A 46 9.40 19.80 4.67
C ILE A 46 10.28 18.54 4.63
N GLN A 47 11.30 18.47 5.48
CA GLN A 47 12.23 17.32 5.52
C GLN A 47 11.51 16.00 5.81
N THR A 48 10.56 16.03 6.74
CA THR A 48 9.73 14.86 7.07
C THR A 48 8.90 14.43 5.86
N ALA A 49 8.26 15.36 5.15
CA ALA A 49 7.47 15.05 3.96
C ALA A 49 8.31 14.44 2.83
N GLU A 50 9.56 14.88 2.67
CA GLU A 50 10.51 14.34 1.69
C GLU A 50 11.00 12.94 2.04
N ALA A 51 11.07 12.61 3.34
CA ALA A 51 11.46 11.29 3.82
C ALA A 51 10.31 10.27 3.78
N LEU A 52 9.05 10.70 3.60
CA LEU A 52 7.91 9.79 3.52
C LEU A 52 8.00 8.92 2.26
N PRO A 53 7.69 7.61 2.35
CA PRO A 53 7.68 6.72 1.19
C PRO A 53 6.85 7.27 0.04
N ASP A 54 7.39 7.23 -1.17
CA ASP A 54 6.65 7.67 -2.35
C ASP A 54 5.58 6.64 -2.76
N GLU A 55 4.64 7.08 -3.59
CA GLU A 55 3.57 6.21 -4.09
C GLU A 55 4.13 5.07 -4.97
N VAL A 56 5.25 5.32 -5.65
CA VAL A 56 5.88 4.39 -6.59
C VAL A 56 6.46 3.18 -5.86
N SER A 57 7.24 3.41 -4.80
CA SER A 57 7.82 2.37 -3.95
C SER A 57 6.73 1.50 -3.33
N ASN A 58 5.71 2.13 -2.72
CA ASN A 58 4.57 1.40 -2.15
C ASN A 58 3.82 0.55 -3.18
N ARG A 59 3.72 1.00 -4.44
CA ARG A 59 3.10 0.24 -5.53
C ARG A 59 3.96 -0.94 -5.96
N ILE A 60 5.29 -0.79 -5.99
CA ILE A 60 6.23 -1.86 -6.32
C ILE A 60 6.16 -2.96 -5.25
N ASP A 61 6.21 -2.59 -3.97
CA ASP A 61 6.13 -3.52 -2.85
C ASP A 61 4.82 -4.33 -2.87
N LEU A 62 3.67 -3.64 -3.01
CA LEU A 62 2.38 -4.32 -3.10
C LEU A 62 2.29 -5.25 -4.30
N LYS A 63 2.91 -4.89 -5.43
CA LYS A 63 2.95 -5.77 -6.60
C LYS A 63 3.77 -7.03 -6.32
N SER A 64 4.92 -6.92 -5.64
CA SER A 64 5.72 -8.07 -5.23
C SER A 64 4.93 -9.01 -4.33
N LEU A 65 4.33 -8.48 -3.26
CA LEU A 65 3.53 -9.27 -2.31
C LEU A 65 2.30 -9.92 -2.97
N THR A 66 1.69 -9.24 -3.95
CA THR A 66 0.60 -9.83 -4.73
C THR A 66 1.08 -11.02 -5.57
N GLN A 67 2.27 -10.93 -6.15
CA GLN A 67 2.86 -12.03 -6.91
C GLN A 67 3.22 -13.20 -5.99
N GLU A 68 3.88 -12.95 -4.85
CA GLU A 68 4.24 -13.97 -3.86
C GLU A 68 3.02 -14.73 -3.33
N LYS A 69 1.91 -14.01 -3.09
CA LYS A 69 0.63 -14.61 -2.72
C LYS A 69 0.05 -15.47 -3.84
N ALA A 70 0.08 -14.99 -5.08
CA ALA A 70 -0.39 -15.74 -6.25
C ALA A 70 0.43 -17.02 -6.47
N ASP A 71 1.75 -16.95 -6.30
CA ASP A 71 2.65 -18.09 -6.42
C ASP A 71 2.36 -19.12 -5.31
N SER A 72 2.21 -18.67 -4.06
CA SER A 72 1.83 -19.54 -2.93
C SER A 72 0.49 -20.25 -3.16
N LEU A 73 -0.48 -19.53 -3.74
CA LEU A 73 -1.80 -20.07 -4.08
C LEU A 73 -1.71 -21.14 -5.18
N ASP A 74 -0.94 -20.92 -6.24
CA ASP A 74 -0.74 -21.92 -7.30
C ASP A 74 -0.05 -23.17 -6.76
N VAL A 75 0.98 -23.03 -5.90
CA VAL A 75 1.66 -24.20 -5.33
C VAL A 75 0.72 -25.03 -4.44
N CYS A 76 -0.15 -24.39 -3.64
CA CYS A 76 -1.22 -25.06 -2.91
C CYS A 76 -2.18 -25.81 -3.84
N TYR A 77 -2.59 -25.17 -4.93
CA TYR A 77 -3.44 -25.78 -5.95
C TYR A 77 -2.77 -27.00 -6.60
N GLN A 78 -1.50 -26.91 -7.01
CA GLN A 78 -0.80 -28.05 -7.59
C GLN A 78 -0.66 -29.21 -6.60
N TRP A 79 -0.39 -28.92 -5.31
CA TRP A 79 -0.34 -29.94 -4.27
C TRP A 79 -1.69 -30.65 -4.12
N GLY A 80 -2.79 -29.91 -4.03
CA GLY A 80 -4.14 -30.47 -3.93
C GLY A 80 -4.55 -31.32 -5.16
N ARG A 81 -4.17 -30.91 -6.37
CA ARG A 81 -4.38 -31.72 -7.60
C ARG A 81 -3.63 -33.04 -7.57
N LYS A 82 -2.37 -33.03 -7.09
CA LYS A 82 -1.57 -34.26 -6.93
C LYS A 82 -2.23 -35.18 -5.91
N LEU A 83 -2.68 -34.67 -4.77
CA LEU A 83 -3.40 -35.45 -3.77
C LEU A 83 -4.68 -36.09 -4.33
N ARG A 84 -5.49 -35.33 -5.07
CA ARG A 84 -6.70 -35.87 -5.74
C ARG A 84 -6.37 -37.07 -6.61
N THR A 85 -5.31 -36.95 -7.41
CA THR A 85 -4.87 -38.03 -8.31
C THR A 85 -4.44 -39.26 -7.51
N ARG A 86 -3.70 -39.08 -6.42
CA ARG A 86 -3.28 -40.19 -5.54
C ARG A 86 -4.46 -40.89 -4.89
N LEU A 87 -5.47 -40.16 -4.42
CA LEU A 87 -6.72 -40.73 -3.89
C LEU A 87 -7.44 -41.58 -4.94
N GLN A 88 -7.51 -41.09 -6.18
CA GLN A 88 -8.12 -41.82 -7.30
C GLN A 88 -7.35 -43.08 -7.66
N LEU A 89 -6.01 -43.04 -7.62
CA LEU A 89 -5.16 -44.21 -7.88
C LEU A 89 -5.23 -45.25 -6.76
N ALA A 90 -5.24 -44.82 -5.49
CA ALA A 90 -5.25 -45.72 -4.34
C ALA A 90 -6.60 -46.45 -4.17
N PHE A 91 -7.72 -45.76 -4.40
CA PHE A 91 -9.05 -46.30 -4.06
C PHE A 91 -9.96 -46.48 -5.29
N GLY A 92 -9.59 -45.96 -6.45
CA GLY A 92 -10.44 -45.92 -7.65
C GLY A 92 -11.41 -44.73 -7.65
N ASN A 93 -11.73 -44.24 -8.85
CA ASN A 93 -12.51 -43.00 -9.06
C ASN A 93 -13.89 -42.95 -8.39
N ASN A 94 -14.54 -44.11 -8.22
CA ASN A 94 -15.91 -44.18 -7.71
C ASN A 94 -15.99 -44.50 -6.22
N SER A 95 -14.85 -44.71 -5.56
CA SER A 95 -14.78 -45.02 -4.14
C SER A 95 -15.27 -43.87 -3.27
N PRO A 96 -15.82 -44.17 -2.07
CA PRO A 96 -16.12 -43.15 -1.07
C PRO A 96 -14.93 -42.26 -0.72
N GLN A 97 -13.72 -42.85 -0.65
CA GLN A 97 -12.47 -42.17 -0.31
C GLN A 97 -12.04 -41.18 -1.40
N ALA A 98 -12.16 -41.52 -2.68
CA ALA A 98 -11.87 -40.57 -3.76
C ALA A 98 -12.92 -39.45 -3.82
N LYS A 99 -14.19 -39.75 -3.47
CA LYS A 99 -15.30 -38.79 -3.44
C LYS A 99 -15.28 -37.83 -2.24
N SER A 100 -14.50 -38.13 -1.19
CA SER A 100 -14.32 -37.21 -0.05
C SER A 100 -13.51 -35.97 -0.44
N PHE A 101 -12.77 -36.02 -1.57
CA PHE A 101 -12.08 -34.84 -2.09
C PHE A 101 -13.08 -33.71 -2.41
N PRO A 102 -12.92 -32.51 -1.83
CA PRO A 102 -13.88 -31.41 -1.94
C PRO A 102 -13.79 -30.69 -3.30
N SER A 103 -14.07 -31.41 -4.40
CA SER A 103 -13.82 -30.96 -5.78
C SER A 103 -14.46 -29.61 -6.10
N LYS A 104 -15.69 -29.37 -5.62
CA LYS A 104 -16.43 -28.12 -5.88
C LYS A 104 -15.76 -26.94 -5.18
N GLN A 105 -15.44 -27.08 -3.89
CA GLN A 105 -14.78 -26.06 -3.09
C GLN A 105 -13.37 -25.78 -3.59
N PHE A 106 -12.62 -26.84 -3.92
CA PHE A 106 -11.27 -26.75 -4.46
C PHE A 106 -11.21 -25.99 -5.78
N ASN A 107 -12.12 -26.27 -6.73
CA ASN A 107 -12.19 -25.52 -7.99
C ASN A 107 -12.60 -24.06 -7.77
N ALA A 108 -13.45 -23.78 -6.79
CA ALA A 108 -13.84 -22.42 -6.45
C ALA A 108 -12.74 -21.61 -5.73
N ALA A 109 -11.68 -22.27 -5.28
CA ALA A 109 -10.58 -21.69 -4.52
C ALA A 109 -9.36 -21.30 -5.37
N ILE A 110 -9.33 -21.64 -6.67
CA ILE A 110 -8.15 -21.48 -7.55
C ILE A 110 -7.58 -20.06 -7.52
N ASN A 111 -8.43 -19.04 -7.46
CA ASN A 111 -8.04 -17.62 -7.47
C ASN A 111 -8.42 -16.92 -6.15
N SER A 112 -8.53 -17.67 -5.05
CA SER A 112 -8.99 -17.13 -3.77
C SER A 112 -8.30 -17.83 -2.61
N GLU A 113 -7.33 -17.13 -2.04
CA GLU A 113 -6.58 -17.50 -0.83
C GLU A 113 -7.51 -17.80 0.34
N SER A 114 -8.51 -16.94 0.58
CA SER A 114 -9.50 -17.10 1.65
C SER A 114 -10.34 -18.37 1.52
N LYS A 115 -10.50 -18.90 0.30
CA LYS A 115 -11.15 -20.20 0.05
C LYS A 115 -10.15 -21.34 0.02
N MET A 116 -8.91 -21.12 -0.44
CA MET A 116 -7.91 -22.16 -0.54
C MET A 116 -7.41 -22.61 0.82
N MET A 117 -7.19 -21.69 1.76
CA MET A 117 -6.72 -22.04 3.12
C MET A 117 -7.61 -23.09 3.82
N PRO A 118 -8.94 -22.91 3.97
CA PRO A 118 -9.78 -23.93 4.59
C PRO A 118 -9.88 -25.22 3.76
N VAL A 119 -9.75 -25.13 2.43
CA VAL A 119 -9.70 -26.33 1.59
C VAL A 119 -8.41 -27.12 1.83
N MET A 120 -7.26 -26.45 1.95
CA MET A 120 -5.98 -27.07 2.25
C MET A 120 -6.01 -27.82 3.59
N GLU A 121 -6.66 -27.27 4.62
CA GLU A 121 -6.86 -27.98 5.89
C GLU A 121 -7.64 -29.29 5.71
N ILE A 122 -8.73 -29.27 4.94
CA ILE A 122 -9.50 -30.47 4.60
C ILE A 122 -8.61 -31.48 3.86
N LEU A 123 -7.81 -31.01 2.90
CA LEU A 123 -6.93 -31.87 2.11
C LEU A 123 -5.80 -32.50 2.96
N ILE A 124 -5.19 -31.75 3.87
CA ILE A 124 -4.18 -32.26 4.81
C ILE A 124 -4.80 -33.31 5.73
N ASN A 125 -6.03 -33.09 6.22
CA ASN A 125 -6.75 -34.06 7.04
C ASN A 125 -7.05 -35.35 6.26
N LEU A 126 -7.48 -35.24 4.99
CA LEU A 126 -7.70 -36.40 4.12
C LEU A 126 -6.41 -37.18 3.86
N ALA A 127 -5.31 -36.46 3.57
CA ALA A 127 -4.01 -37.08 3.34
C ALA A 127 -3.51 -37.81 4.59
N THR A 128 -3.71 -37.21 5.78
CA THR A 128 -3.39 -37.83 7.07
C THR A 128 -4.24 -39.07 7.35
N GLN A 129 -5.55 -38.97 7.12
CA GLN A 129 -6.49 -40.07 7.38
C GLN A 129 -6.18 -41.32 6.55
N TYR A 130 -5.77 -41.15 5.29
CA TYR A 130 -5.48 -42.24 4.36
C TYR A 130 -3.98 -42.42 4.10
N GLN A 131 -3.13 -42.00 5.05
CA GLN A 131 -1.69 -41.93 4.85
C GLN A 131 -1.07 -43.29 4.48
N THR A 132 -1.55 -44.38 5.07
CA THR A 132 -1.04 -45.74 4.82
C THR A 132 -1.28 -46.16 3.36
N GLU A 133 -2.50 -45.98 2.86
CA GLU A 133 -2.89 -46.36 1.49
C GLU A 133 -2.28 -45.41 0.46
N LEU A 134 -2.20 -44.12 0.77
CA LEU A 134 -1.63 -43.11 -0.12
C LEU A 134 -0.09 -43.20 -0.18
N ALA A 135 0.58 -43.73 0.84
CA ALA A 135 2.03 -43.95 0.82
C ALA A 135 2.45 -44.86 -0.34
N ALA A 136 1.65 -45.88 -0.67
CA ALA A 136 1.87 -46.74 -1.83
C ALA A 136 1.78 -45.99 -3.18
N GLN A 137 1.12 -44.83 -3.19
CA GLN A 137 1.01 -43.93 -4.36
C GLN A 137 1.97 -42.72 -4.26
N GLY A 138 2.99 -42.81 -3.40
CA GLY A 138 4.01 -41.79 -3.23
C GLY A 138 3.55 -40.55 -2.46
N GLN A 139 2.50 -40.64 -1.63
CA GLN A 139 2.21 -39.64 -0.61
C GLN A 139 3.05 -39.94 0.64
N THR A 140 4.31 -39.54 0.64
CA THR A 140 5.19 -39.79 1.79
C THR A 140 4.89 -38.82 2.94
N PRO A 141 5.36 -39.11 4.18
CA PRO A 141 5.23 -38.18 5.30
C PRO A 141 5.81 -36.78 5.00
N GLU A 142 6.86 -36.71 4.19
CA GLU A 142 7.48 -35.44 3.77
C GLU A 142 6.56 -34.64 2.85
N ILE A 143 5.84 -35.29 1.93
CA ILE A 143 4.86 -34.62 1.05
C ILE A 143 3.62 -34.18 1.83
N LEU A 144 3.23 -34.93 2.87
CA LEU A 144 2.20 -34.50 3.81
C LEU A 144 2.64 -33.26 4.59
N ALA A 145 3.85 -33.27 5.16
CA ALA A 145 4.42 -32.12 5.87
C ALA A 145 4.56 -30.89 4.96
N GLN A 146 4.92 -31.10 3.69
CA GLN A 146 4.94 -30.05 2.68
C GLN A 146 3.56 -29.39 2.53
N GLY A 147 2.47 -30.13 2.59
CA GLY A 147 1.12 -29.57 2.53
C GLY A 147 0.86 -28.54 3.64
N SER A 148 1.26 -28.85 4.88
CA SER A 148 1.16 -27.93 6.02
C SER A 148 2.07 -26.71 5.87
N GLN A 149 3.30 -26.90 5.38
CA GLN A 149 4.22 -25.78 5.11
C GLN A 149 3.69 -24.83 4.04
N LEU A 150 3.05 -25.37 2.99
CA LEU A 150 2.44 -24.57 1.92
C LEU A 150 1.23 -23.77 2.41
N LEU A 151 0.39 -24.38 3.26
CA LEU A 151 -0.71 -23.67 3.90
C LEU A 151 -0.20 -22.51 4.75
N GLU A 152 0.84 -22.73 5.54
CA GLU A 152 1.42 -21.66 6.37
C GLU A 152 2.05 -20.56 5.51
N SER A 153 2.79 -20.92 4.46
CA SER A 153 3.35 -19.95 3.51
C SER A 153 2.27 -19.08 2.87
N LEU A 154 1.11 -19.66 2.51
CA LEU A 154 -0.02 -18.90 1.97
C LEU A 154 -0.62 -17.92 3.00
N ARG A 155 -0.69 -18.31 4.27
CA ARG A 155 -1.15 -17.42 5.35
C ARG A 155 -0.19 -16.27 5.59
N GLU A 156 1.11 -16.54 5.64
CA GLU A 156 2.14 -15.53 5.80
C GLU A 156 2.12 -14.53 4.64
N ALA A 157 2.02 -15.01 3.39
CA ALA A 157 1.94 -14.15 2.21
C ALA A 157 0.67 -13.27 2.21
N ASP A 158 -0.48 -13.81 2.63
CA ASP A 158 -1.72 -13.03 2.77
C ASP A 158 -1.59 -11.97 3.85
N GLN A 159 -1.11 -12.34 5.04
CA GLN A 159 -0.90 -11.41 6.15
C GLN A 159 0.08 -10.30 5.79
N ALA A 160 1.18 -10.61 5.12
CA ALA A 160 2.16 -9.63 4.66
C ALA A 160 1.53 -8.63 3.67
N GLN A 161 0.71 -9.11 2.73
CA GLN A 161 0.00 -8.24 1.81
C GLN A 161 -0.99 -7.32 2.52
N GLU A 162 -1.81 -7.85 3.44
CA GLU A 162 -2.79 -7.04 4.19
C GLU A 162 -2.10 -5.99 5.08
N LEU A 163 -1.03 -6.37 5.79
CA LEU A 163 -0.24 -5.43 6.58
C LEU A 163 0.29 -4.29 5.70
N LYS A 164 0.84 -4.60 4.52
CA LYS A 164 1.35 -3.58 3.60
C LYS A 164 0.24 -2.67 3.06
N LYS A 165 -0.98 -3.19 2.84
CA LYS A 165 -2.13 -2.36 2.44
C LYS A 165 -2.50 -1.35 3.51
N ASP A 166 -2.51 -1.78 4.78
CA ASP A 166 -2.81 -0.93 5.92
C ASP A 166 -1.70 0.11 6.18
N GLU A 167 -0.44 -0.29 6.07
CA GLU A 167 0.71 0.62 6.12
C GLU A 167 0.63 1.67 5.02
N LYS A 168 0.36 1.26 3.77
CA LYS A 168 0.18 2.19 2.66
C LYS A 168 -0.94 3.17 2.92
N ARG A 169 -2.09 2.71 3.43
CA ARG A 169 -3.24 3.57 3.75
C ARG A 169 -2.86 4.61 4.81
N SER A 170 -2.18 4.18 5.87
CA SER A 170 -1.73 5.04 6.96
C SER A 170 -0.70 6.06 6.47
N ALA A 171 0.32 5.60 5.74
CA ALA A 171 1.36 6.45 5.16
C ALA A 171 0.75 7.47 4.18
N THR A 172 -0.22 7.07 3.37
CA THR A 172 -0.93 7.99 2.45
C THR A 172 -1.66 9.10 3.21
N GLN A 173 -2.34 8.75 4.31
CA GLN A 173 -3.04 9.71 5.14
C GLN A 173 -2.07 10.68 5.83
N GLU A 174 -0.99 10.16 6.43
CA GLU A 174 0.06 10.96 7.05
C GLU A 174 0.69 11.92 6.03
N ARG A 175 1.00 11.42 4.83
CA ARG A 175 1.53 12.21 3.73
C ARG A 175 0.60 13.35 3.37
N TYR A 176 -0.69 13.08 3.16
CA TYR A 176 -1.66 14.14 2.87
C TYR A 176 -1.74 15.19 3.97
N GLN A 177 -1.78 14.79 5.23
CA GLN A 177 -1.81 15.74 6.35
C GLN A 177 -0.55 16.60 6.36
N LYS A 178 0.62 16.01 6.08
CA LYS A 178 1.88 16.74 6.07
C LYS A 178 1.96 17.75 4.92
N PHE A 179 1.58 17.34 3.72
CA PHE A 179 1.52 18.25 2.58
C PHE A 179 0.50 19.37 2.77
N GLN A 180 -0.61 19.10 3.45
CA GLN A 180 -1.58 20.14 3.82
C GLN A 180 -0.98 21.17 4.79
N ILE A 181 -0.29 20.72 5.85
CA ILE A 181 0.41 21.62 6.79
C ILE A 181 1.44 22.49 6.07
N ILE A 182 2.22 21.90 5.17
CA ILE A 182 3.22 22.63 4.38
C ILE A 182 2.54 23.69 3.50
N TYR A 183 1.46 23.31 2.81
CA TYR A 183 0.69 24.20 1.95
C TYR A 183 0.10 25.38 2.74
N ASP A 184 -0.52 25.12 3.89
CA ASP A 184 -1.13 26.16 4.72
C ASP A 184 -0.09 27.11 5.32
N THR A 185 1.04 26.56 5.78
CA THR A 185 2.16 27.36 6.31
C THR A 185 2.77 28.25 5.23
N THR A 186 2.97 27.70 4.03
CA THR A 186 3.43 28.46 2.86
C THR A 186 2.50 29.64 2.54
N ASN A 187 1.19 29.39 2.51
CA ASN A 187 0.19 30.44 2.25
C ASN A 187 0.15 31.49 3.35
N ARG A 188 0.30 31.09 4.62
CA ARG A 188 0.36 32.01 5.75
C ARG A 188 1.55 32.95 5.64
N ILE A 189 2.75 32.41 5.39
CA ILE A 189 3.98 33.20 5.25
C ILE A 189 3.86 34.16 4.05
N ASN A 190 3.41 33.67 2.90
CA ASN A 190 3.23 34.51 1.70
C ASN A 190 2.20 35.62 1.92
N LYS A 191 1.09 35.33 2.62
CA LYS A 191 0.11 36.36 2.98
C LYS A 191 0.73 37.45 3.85
N ILE A 192 1.52 37.07 4.87
CA ILE A 192 2.20 38.03 5.75
C ILE A 192 3.23 38.84 4.96
N GLY A 193 4.06 38.19 4.16
CA GLY A 193 5.06 38.87 3.33
C GLY A 193 4.45 39.91 2.40
N ARG A 194 3.31 39.62 1.76
CA ARG A 194 2.60 40.62 0.93
C ARG A 194 2.13 41.84 1.71
N LEU A 195 1.75 41.68 2.98
CA LEU A 195 1.35 42.80 3.83
C LEU A 195 2.58 43.63 4.26
N VAL A 196 3.64 42.96 4.70
CA VAL A 196 4.89 43.60 5.16
C VAL A 196 5.55 44.39 4.03
N PHE A 197 5.54 43.83 2.81
CA PHE A 197 6.23 44.39 1.65
C PHE A 197 5.29 45.07 0.65
N GLU A 198 4.07 45.45 1.03
CA GLU A 198 3.06 46.03 0.12
C GLU A 198 3.60 47.22 -0.70
N ASN A 199 4.47 48.04 -0.09
CA ASN A 199 5.06 49.21 -0.71
C ASN A 199 6.54 49.00 -1.15
N ASP A 200 7.04 47.76 -1.11
CA ASP A 200 8.40 47.40 -1.49
C ASP A 200 8.39 46.60 -2.80
N PRO A 201 8.66 47.24 -3.96
CA PRO A 201 8.58 46.58 -5.26
C PRO A 201 9.67 45.51 -5.48
N ILE A 202 10.72 45.48 -4.66
CA ILE A 202 11.80 44.49 -4.77
C ILE A 202 11.41 43.21 -4.03
N ASN A 203 10.88 43.35 -2.80
CA ASN A 203 10.60 42.21 -1.93
C ASN A 203 9.18 41.65 -2.10
N LEU A 204 8.19 42.45 -2.52
CA LEU A 204 6.81 41.99 -2.73
C LEU A 204 6.71 40.76 -3.67
N PRO A 205 7.38 40.72 -4.85
CA PRO A 205 7.31 39.57 -5.76
C PRO A 205 7.85 38.26 -5.16
N LEU A 206 8.67 38.34 -4.10
CA LEU A 206 9.21 37.15 -3.42
C LEU A 206 8.12 36.38 -2.64
N PHE A 207 7.03 37.06 -2.27
CA PHE A 207 5.91 36.53 -1.47
C PHE A 207 4.59 36.46 -2.26
N GLU A 208 4.63 36.74 -3.55
CA GLU A 208 3.52 36.43 -4.44
C GLU A 208 3.30 34.92 -4.50
N SER A 209 2.03 34.52 -4.63
CA SER A 209 1.68 33.11 -4.64
C SER A 209 2.23 32.45 -5.91
N LYS A 210 3.28 31.65 -5.77
CA LYS A 210 3.90 30.91 -6.88
C LYS A 210 3.19 29.59 -7.19
N TRP A 211 1.97 29.39 -6.68
CA TRP A 211 1.18 28.23 -7.06
C TRP A 211 0.85 28.31 -8.55
N PRO A 212 1.13 27.27 -9.35
CA PRO A 212 0.76 27.28 -10.76
C PRO A 212 -0.75 27.45 -10.91
N VAL A 213 -1.20 28.09 -11.98
CA VAL A 213 -2.64 28.19 -12.28
C VAL A 213 -3.18 26.78 -12.46
N SER A 214 -4.19 26.42 -11.66
CA SER A 214 -4.74 25.07 -11.66
C SER A 214 -5.48 24.81 -12.98
N THR A 215 -4.90 23.99 -13.86
CA THR A 215 -5.48 23.61 -15.16
C THR A 215 -6.43 22.40 -15.04
N VAL A 216 -7.03 22.16 -13.87
CA VAL A 216 -7.98 21.05 -13.71
C VAL A 216 -9.23 21.38 -14.50
N THR A 217 -9.34 20.84 -15.71
CA THR A 217 -10.55 20.88 -16.52
C THR A 217 -11.68 20.22 -15.72
N PRO A 218 -12.82 20.89 -15.52
CA PRO A 218 -13.97 20.26 -14.87
C PRO A 218 -14.37 19.00 -15.66
N PRO A 219 -14.86 17.93 -14.99
CA PRO A 219 -15.43 16.79 -15.68
C PRO A 219 -16.54 17.28 -16.62
N PRO A 220 -16.70 16.70 -17.83
CA PRO A 220 -17.81 17.06 -18.69
C PRO A 220 -19.12 16.87 -17.92
N GLU A 221 -19.94 17.93 -17.88
CA GLU A 221 -21.31 17.84 -17.38
C GLU A 221 -22.01 16.73 -18.17
N ASN A 222 -22.49 15.71 -17.47
CA ASN A 222 -23.36 14.72 -18.09
C ASN A 222 -24.63 15.46 -18.54
N PRO A 223 -24.99 15.43 -19.83
CA PRO A 223 -26.29 15.88 -20.24
C PRO A 223 -27.34 14.95 -19.63
N GLU A 224 -28.30 15.55 -18.93
CA GLU A 224 -29.54 14.90 -18.46
C GLU A 224 -30.36 14.32 -19.62
#